data_AF-A0A8T2R4M3-F1
#
_entry.id   AF-A0A8T2R4M3-F1
#
_cell.length_a   1.000
_cell.length_b   1.000
_cell.length_c   1.000
_cell.angle_alpha   90.00
_cell.angle_beta   90.00
_cell.angle_gamma   90.00
#
_symmetry.space_group_name_H-M   'P 1'
#
loop_
_entity.id
_entity.type
_entity.pdbx_description
1 polymer ?
#
loop_
_entity_poly.entity_id
_entity_poly.type
_entity_poly.pdbx_seq_one_letter_code
_entity_poly.pdbx_strand_id
1 'polypeptide(L)'
;MHHNKHDIQRYTLCSGPHIQLDMRSSEEDGYDAMVMSPHKFLGGPGTPGLLLIRRSLYKLKNHPPSTCGGGTVDYVNGFNEEDTIYYEKIEEREEAGTPQILGKLRCALTFWVKESVGTKLIVQRENLFMEKVIKSFSSHENIKVLGGKQFNRAPILSFNIFKMEPESSTSGLGKQIHGRFVVKLLSDLFGVQLRGGCACAGPYGHALLGITPELSLTMRAYIQKGYGGLKPGWSRLSLSYCMLEEEVDYVVSAIVSVAKYGHRFLGLYDFDWKSGTWTYSKKRANELVGDDLASNFSSFRHVNDPTLVHPPECATCRNQAERFHHHLERAEAFSYLLPSCPPLRSIPSDVDPRDVYFLI
;
A
#
# COMPACT_ATOMS: atom_id res chain seq x y z
N MET A 1 15.31 23.98 -28.28
CA MET A 1 14.79 22.68 -28.75
C MET A 1 13.38 22.53 -28.22
N HIS A 2 12.41 22.45 -29.13
CA HIS A 2 10.97 22.36 -28.84
C HIS A 2 10.65 21.13 -27.99
N HIS A 3 10.13 21.33 -26.78
CA HIS A 3 9.41 20.28 -26.06
C HIS A 3 7.96 20.30 -26.54
N ASN A 4 7.59 19.29 -27.35
CA ASN A 4 6.21 19.00 -27.72
C ASN A 4 5.37 18.78 -26.44
N LYS A 5 4.36 19.63 -26.24
CA LYS A 5 3.33 19.50 -25.20
C LYS A 5 2.19 18.57 -25.67
N HIS A 6 2.48 17.35 -26.09
CA HIS A 6 1.45 16.42 -26.59
C HIS A 6 1.39 15.06 -25.90
N ASP A 7 2.10 14.85 -24.79
CA ASP A 7 1.96 13.63 -24.00
C ASP A 7 1.23 13.93 -22.68
N ILE A 8 -0.10 13.98 -22.70
CA ILE A 8 -0.90 13.91 -21.47
C ILE A 8 -1.64 12.57 -21.44
N GLN A 9 -0.85 11.49 -21.36
CA GLN A 9 -1.35 10.25 -20.77
C GLN A 9 -1.40 10.44 -19.25
N ARG A 10 -2.60 10.45 -18.67
CA ARG A 10 -2.73 10.35 -17.21
C ARG A 10 -3.03 8.90 -16.81
N TYR A 11 -2.13 8.33 -16.03
CA TYR A 11 -2.38 7.09 -15.31
C TYR A 11 -3.34 7.38 -14.14
N THR A 12 -4.64 7.26 -14.38
CA THR A 12 -5.69 7.41 -13.34
C THR A 12 -5.88 6.14 -12.50
N LEU A 13 -4.96 5.18 -12.64
CA LEU A 13 -4.99 3.85 -12.01
C LEU A 13 -5.32 3.88 -10.51
N CYS A 14 -4.87 4.88 -9.75
CA CYS A 14 -5.16 4.99 -8.32
C CYS A 14 -6.19 6.07 -7.99
N SER A 15 -6.39 7.07 -8.85
CA SER A 15 -7.30 8.19 -8.58
C SER A 15 -8.74 7.89 -8.96
N GLY A 16 -8.98 6.93 -9.87
CA GLY A 16 -10.30 6.56 -10.39
C GLY A 16 -11.42 6.46 -9.34
N PRO A 17 -11.23 5.74 -8.23
CA PRO A 17 -12.25 5.63 -7.18
C PRO A 17 -12.58 6.94 -6.47
N HIS A 18 -11.66 7.90 -6.45
CA HIS A 18 -11.69 9.06 -5.55
C HIS A 18 -12.17 10.36 -6.23
N ILE A 19 -11.93 10.49 -7.54
CA ILE A 19 -12.19 11.74 -8.27
C ILE A 19 -13.25 11.60 -9.35
N GLN A 20 -13.71 12.73 -9.87
CA GLN A 20 -14.55 12.74 -11.06
C GLN A 20 -13.65 12.43 -12.25
N LEU A 21 -14.10 11.50 -13.09
CA LEU A 21 -13.39 11.08 -14.28
C LEU A 21 -14.04 11.77 -15.46
N ASP A 22 -13.27 12.59 -16.16
CA ASP A 22 -13.69 13.29 -17.35
C ASP A 22 -12.53 13.38 -18.32
N MET A 23 -12.72 12.86 -19.54
CA MET A 23 -11.74 12.92 -20.61
C MET A 23 -11.53 14.35 -21.11
N ARG A 24 -12.51 15.25 -20.93
CA ARG A 24 -12.50 16.63 -21.43
C ARG A 24 -12.13 16.68 -22.93
N SER A 25 -12.68 15.74 -23.71
CA SER A 25 -12.23 15.47 -25.09
C SER A 25 -12.39 16.64 -26.05
N SER A 26 -13.26 17.60 -25.75
CA SER A 26 -13.45 18.86 -26.48
C SER A 26 -12.48 19.97 -26.09
N GLU A 27 -11.67 19.76 -25.06
CA GLU A 27 -10.76 20.78 -24.51
C GLU A 27 -9.32 20.55 -24.98
N GLU A 28 -8.58 21.65 -25.13
CA GLU A 28 -7.18 21.64 -25.58
C GLU A 28 -6.26 20.90 -24.59
N ASP A 29 -6.58 20.97 -23.29
CA ASP A 29 -5.89 20.26 -22.21
C ASP A 29 -6.59 18.95 -21.80
N GLY A 30 -7.54 18.48 -22.61
CA GLY A 30 -8.23 17.23 -22.39
C GLY A 30 -7.34 16.02 -22.61
N TYR A 31 -7.67 14.90 -21.99
CA TYR A 31 -6.84 13.70 -22.03
C TYR A 31 -6.95 12.94 -23.35
N ASP A 32 -5.82 12.44 -23.81
CA ASP A 32 -5.72 11.56 -24.99
C ASP A 32 -6.12 10.12 -24.67
N ALA A 33 -5.71 9.67 -23.48
CA ALA A 33 -5.97 8.34 -22.98
C ALA A 33 -6.08 8.33 -21.45
N MET A 34 -6.89 7.40 -20.94
CA MET A 34 -6.96 7.02 -19.53
C MET A 34 -6.88 5.51 -19.37
N VAL A 35 -6.06 5.07 -18.42
CA VAL A 35 -5.97 3.66 -18.02
C VAL A 35 -6.42 3.53 -16.57
N MET A 36 -7.37 2.64 -16.34
CA MET A 36 -7.96 2.41 -15.03
C MET A 36 -7.88 0.94 -14.60
N SER A 37 -7.83 0.76 -13.29
CA SER A 37 -7.88 -0.54 -12.62
C SER A 37 -9.13 -0.60 -11.74
N PRO A 38 -10.27 -1.07 -12.28
CA PRO A 38 -11.52 -1.06 -11.53
C PRO A 38 -11.48 -1.94 -10.27
N HIS A 39 -10.52 -2.86 -10.13
CA HIS A 39 -10.29 -3.62 -8.89
C HIS A 39 -9.98 -2.77 -7.64
N LYS A 40 -9.71 -1.47 -7.81
CA LYS A 40 -9.54 -0.51 -6.71
C LYS A 40 -10.83 0.21 -6.30
N PHE A 41 -11.90 0.04 -7.06
CA PHE A 41 -13.22 0.54 -6.70
C PHE A 41 -13.87 -0.42 -5.70
N LEU A 42 -14.84 0.08 -4.94
CA LEU A 42 -15.64 -0.76 -4.06
C LEU A 42 -16.38 -1.83 -4.88
N GLY A 43 -16.17 -3.11 -4.54
CA GLY A 43 -16.72 -4.24 -5.29
C GLY A 43 -15.95 -4.61 -6.57
N GLY A 44 -14.81 -3.97 -6.83
CA GLY A 44 -14.03 -4.12 -8.06
C GLY A 44 -13.21 -5.40 -8.24
N PRO A 45 -12.76 -6.13 -7.20
CA PRO A 45 -11.97 -7.34 -7.43
C PRO A 45 -12.64 -8.29 -8.43
N GLY A 46 -11.90 -8.74 -9.45
CA GLY A 46 -12.40 -9.58 -10.54
C GLY A 46 -12.92 -8.83 -11.79
N THR A 47 -12.79 -7.52 -11.84
CA THR A 47 -13.07 -6.72 -13.06
C THR A 47 -11.89 -6.73 -14.05
N PRO A 48 -12.13 -6.60 -15.36
CA PRO A 48 -11.07 -6.31 -16.31
C PRO A 48 -10.48 -4.91 -16.10
N GLY A 49 -9.32 -4.64 -16.71
CA GLY A 49 -8.80 -3.28 -16.85
C GLY A 49 -9.63 -2.46 -17.85
N LEU A 50 -9.61 -1.13 -17.73
CA LEU A 50 -10.25 -0.24 -18.69
C LEU A 50 -9.20 0.65 -19.35
N LEU A 51 -9.28 0.74 -20.68
CA LEU A 51 -8.54 1.68 -21.50
C LEU A 51 -9.56 2.56 -22.24
N LEU A 52 -9.52 3.86 -21.97
CA LEU A 52 -10.28 4.86 -22.72
C LEU A 52 -9.27 5.64 -23.55
N ILE A 53 -9.50 5.74 -24.86
CA ILE A 53 -8.66 6.51 -25.78
C ILE A 53 -9.52 7.38 -26.67
N ARG A 54 -9.00 8.55 -27.07
CA ARG A 54 -9.63 9.33 -28.13
C ARG A 54 -9.65 8.50 -29.41
N ARG A 55 -10.81 8.40 -30.05
CA ARG A 55 -11.01 7.62 -31.28
C ARG A 55 -10.01 7.97 -32.39
N SER A 56 -9.63 9.25 -32.50
CA SER A 56 -8.66 9.74 -33.48
C SER A 56 -7.25 9.15 -33.32
N LEU A 57 -6.92 8.60 -32.13
CA LEU A 57 -5.64 7.97 -31.82
C LEU A 57 -5.60 6.48 -32.19
N TYR A 58 -6.75 5.86 -32.46
CA TYR A 58 -6.80 4.49 -32.92
C TYR A 58 -6.37 4.40 -34.39
N LYS A 59 -5.09 4.12 -34.63
CA LYS A 59 -4.49 4.04 -35.97
C LYS A 59 -4.49 2.63 -36.56
N LEU A 60 -4.92 1.62 -35.81
CA LEU A 60 -4.95 0.21 -36.25
C LEU A 60 -6.21 -0.14 -37.07
N LYS A 61 -6.97 0.85 -37.55
CA LYS A 61 -8.20 0.59 -38.32
C LYS A 61 -7.96 -0.31 -39.54
N ASN A 62 -6.83 -0.11 -40.22
CA ASN A 62 -6.45 -0.85 -41.43
C ASN A 62 -5.35 -1.89 -41.15
N HIS A 63 -5.13 -2.25 -39.89
CA HIS A 63 -4.11 -3.20 -39.45
C HIS A 63 -4.71 -4.23 -38.49
N PRO A 64 -4.04 -5.36 -38.25
CA PRO A 64 -4.43 -6.26 -37.17
C PRO A 64 -4.57 -5.52 -35.82
N PRO A 65 -5.52 -5.93 -34.96
CA PRO A 65 -5.67 -5.37 -33.61
C PRO A 65 -4.46 -5.70 -32.73
N SER A 66 -4.34 -5.05 -31.58
CA SER A 66 -3.19 -5.24 -30.67
C SER A 66 -3.04 -6.68 -30.19
N THR A 67 -4.16 -7.39 -30.05
CA THR A 67 -4.21 -8.82 -29.75
C THR A 67 -5.18 -9.49 -30.72
N CYS A 68 -4.69 -10.40 -31.56
CA CYS A 68 -5.53 -11.16 -32.48
C CYS A 68 -6.12 -12.40 -31.81
N GLY A 69 -7.33 -12.78 -32.22
CA GLY A 69 -7.98 -14.01 -31.77
C GLY A 69 -9.44 -14.11 -32.19
N GLY A 70 -10.10 -15.21 -31.86
CA GLY A 70 -11.54 -15.36 -32.08
C GLY A 70 -12.32 -14.22 -31.42
N GLY A 71 -13.40 -13.76 -32.05
CA GLY A 71 -14.19 -12.62 -31.56
C GLY A 71 -13.67 -11.24 -32.00
N THR A 72 -12.57 -11.15 -32.75
CA THR A 72 -12.05 -9.88 -33.32
C THR A 72 -12.23 -9.75 -34.84
N VAL A 73 -12.59 -10.87 -35.49
CA VAL A 73 -12.69 -11.01 -36.95
C VAL A 73 -14.12 -11.28 -37.38
N ASP A 74 -14.49 -10.71 -38.52
CA ASP A 74 -15.69 -11.06 -39.27
C ASP A 74 -15.40 -12.23 -40.22
N TYR A 75 -14.21 -12.23 -40.84
CA TYR A 75 -13.76 -13.31 -41.72
C TYR A 75 -12.25 -13.55 -41.63
N VAL A 76 -11.85 -14.82 -41.71
CA VAL A 76 -10.46 -15.24 -41.81
C VAL A 76 -10.38 -16.49 -42.69
N ASN A 77 -9.34 -16.57 -43.52
CA ASN A 77 -9.03 -17.76 -44.32
C ASN A 77 -7.63 -18.32 -43.96
N GLY A 78 -7.29 -19.49 -44.52
CA GLY A 78 -6.00 -20.14 -44.28
C GLY A 78 -4.95 -19.92 -45.37
N PHE A 79 -5.18 -18.99 -46.31
CA PHE A 79 -4.36 -18.83 -47.51
C PHE A 79 -3.58 -17.53 -47.53
N ASN A 80 -4.20 -16.39 -47.20
CA ASN A 80 -3.55 -15.08 -47.16
C ASN A 80 -4.09 -14.25 -45.98
N GLU A 81 -3.18 -13.73 -45.16
CA GLU A 81 -3.53 -12.89 -44.01
C GLU A 81 -4.16 -11.56 -44.44
N GLU A 82 -3.83 -11.05 -45.62
CA GLU A 82 -4.38 -9.79 -46.17
C GLU A 82 -5.89 -9.87 -46.44
N ASP A 83 -6.45 -11.08 -46.60
CA ASP A 83 -7.88 -11.31 -46.79
C ASP A 83 -8.67 -11.30 -45.47
N THR A 84 -7.99 -11.13 -44.32
CA THR A 84 -8.64 -11.11 -43.01
C THR A 84 -9.47 -9.84 -42.85
N ILE A 85 -10.76 -10.03 -42.57
CA ILE A 85 -11.69 -8.94 -42.31
C ILE A 85 -11.89 -8.87 -40.79
N TYR A 86 -11.39 -7.81 -40.18
CA TYR A 86 -11.58 -7.51 -38.76
C TYR A 86 -12.84 -6.67 -38.54
N TYR A 87 -13.49 -6.79 -37.38
CA TYR A 87 -14.66 -5.97 -37.04
C TYR A 87 -14.38 -4.47 -37.14
N GLU A 88 -15.35 -3.63 -37.49
CA GLU A 88 -15.10 -2.19 -37.60
C GLU A 88 -15.06 -1.49 -36.23
N LYS A 89 -15.81 -2.02 -35.26
CA LYS A 89 -15.96 -1.43 -33.94
C LYS A 89 -14.73 -1.70 -33.08
N ILE A 90 -14.07 -0.62 -32.65
CA ILE A 90 -12.79 -0.64 -31.96
C ILE A 90 -12.83 -1.54 -30.72
N GLU A 91 -13.90 -1.46 -29.93
CA GLU A 91 -14.05 -2.23 -28.69
C GLU A 91 -14.08 -3.75 -28.96
N GLU A 92 -14.76 -4.20 -30.02
CA GLU A 92 -14.83 -5.62 -30.38
C GLU A 92 -13.52 -6.12 -30.99
N ARG A 93 -12.82 -5.27 -31.75
CA ARG A 93 -11.49 -5.59 -32.30
C ARG A 93 -10.43 -5.84 -31.24
N GLU A 94 -10.48 -5.11 -30.13
CA GLU A 94 -9.44 -5.16 -29.09
C GLU A 94 -9.79 -6.13 -27.94
N GLU A 95 -10.88 -6.90 -28.06
CA GLU A 95 -11.34 -7.87 -27.06
C GLU A 95 -11.26 -9.31 -27.59
N ALA A 96 -10.05 -9.77 -27.86
CA ALA A 96 -9.81 -11.13 -28.33
C ALA A 96 -10.25 -12.22 -27.34
N GLY A 97 -10.83 -13.27 -27.88
CA GLY A 97 -11.32 -14.44 -27.15
C GLY A 97 -12.70 -14.23 -26.53
N THR A 98 -13.06 -15.10 -25.60
CA THR A 98 -14.32 -14.97 -24.85
C THR A 98 -14.24 -13.74 -23.94
N PRO A 99 -15.13 -12.74 -24.11
CA PRO A 99 -15.10 -11.56 -23.27
C PRO A 99 -15.34 -11.90 -21.81
N GLN A 100 -14.76 -11.11 -20.89
CA GLN A 100 -14.99 -11.26 -19.45
C GLN A 100 -16.38 -10.74 -19.05
N ILE A 101 -17.46 -11.35 -19.54
CA ILE A 101 -18.85 -10.86 -19.41
C ILE A 101 -19.20 -10.50 -17.96
N LEU A 102 -18.99 -11.43 -17.02
CA LEU A 102 -19.26 -11.19 -15.59
C LEU A 102 -18.35 -10.10 -15.01
N GLY A 103 -17.09 -10.04 -15.45
CA GLY A 103 -16.14 -9.01 -15.04
C GLY A 103 -16.56 -7.61 -15.52
N LYS A 104 -17.08 -7.50 -16.74
CA LYS A 104 -17.61 -6.24 -17.30
C LYS A 104 -18.88 -5.79 -16.59
N LEU A 105 -19.80 -6.70 -16.30
CA LEU A 105 -20.99 -6.41 -15.50
C LEU A 105 -20.59 -5.91 -14.11
N ARG A 106 -19.67 -6.60 -13.44
CA ARG A 106 -19.12 -6.16 -12.15
C ARG A 106 -18.48 -4.78 -12.27
N CYS A 107 -17.74 -4.53 -13.36
CA CYS A 107 -17.11 -3.24 -13.60
C CYS A 107 -18.17 -2.13 -13.66
N ALA A 108 -19.22 -2.29 -14.47
CA ALA A 108 -20.32 -1.32 -14.54
C ALA A 108 -20.94 -1.05 -13.16
N LEU A 109 -21.22 -2.12 -12.38
CA LEU A 109 -21.76 -1.99 -11.03
C LEU A 109 -20.85 -1.19 -10.09
N THR A 110 -19.52 -1.32 -10.19
CA THR A 110 -18.62 -0.52 -9.36
C THR A 110 -18.69 0.97 -9.65
N PHE A 111 -18.91 1.35 -10.91
CA PHE A 111 -19.12 2.75 -11.29
C PHE A 111 -20.46 3.25 -10.79
N TRP A 112 -21.53 2.47 -10.89
CA TRP A 112 -22.84 2.83 -10.34
C TRP A 112 -22.81 3.01 -8.81
N VAL A 113 -22.07 2.17 -8.09
CA VAL A 113 -21.86 2.35 -6.64
C VAL A 113 -21.13 3.65 -6.34
N LYS A 114 -20.09 4.01 -7.11
CA LYS A 114 -19.40 5.30 -6.94
C LYS A 114 -20.33 6.48 -7.24
N GLU A 115 -21.13 6.39 -8.30
CA GLU A 115 -22.09 7.41 -8.68
C GLU A 115 -23.18 7.61 -7.63
N SER A 116 -23.71 6.52 -7.06
CA SER A 116 -24.75 6.58 -6.02
C SER A 116 -24.25 7.20 -4.71
N VAL A 117 -23.00 6.92 -4.32
CA VAL A 117 -22.36 7.60 -3.17
C VAL A 117 -22.09 9.08 -3.49
N GLY A 118 -21.70 9.38 -4.73
CA GLY A 118 -21.42 10.72 -5.20
C GLY A 118 -19.98 11.16 -4.91
N THR A 119 -19.27 11.55 -5.97
CA THR A 119 -17.84 11.93 -5.89
C THR A 119 -17.57 13.09 -4.91
N LYS A 120 -18.49 14.06 -4.81
CA LYS A 120 -18.33 15.20 -3.88
C LYS A 120 -18.27 14.73 -2.42
N LEU A 121 -19.15 13.80 -2.05
CA LEU A 121 -19.17 13.22 -0.70
C LEU A 121 -17.92 12.39 -0.43
N ILE A 122 -17.48 11.58 -1.41
CA ILE A 122 -16.23 10.80 -1.32
C ILE A 122 -15.05 11.72 -1.00
N VAL A 123 -14.84 12.77 -1.81
CA VAL A 123 -13.74 13.73 -1.61
C VAL A 123 -13.83 14.43 -0.25
N GLN A 124 -15.03 14.84 0.18
CA GLN A 124 -15.24 15.48 1.48
C GLN A 124 -14.84 14.56 2.64
N ARG A 125 -15.29 13.29 2.63
CA ARG A 125 -14.96 12.31 3.68
C ARG A 125 -13.47 11.98 3.70
N GLU A 126 -12.87 11.78 2.53
CA GLU A 126 -11.45 11.46 2.42
C GLU A 126 -10.56 12.62 2.89
N ASN A 127 -10.93 13.86 2.58
CA ASN A 127 -10.23 15.05 3.08
C ASN A 127 -10.32 15.15 4.60
N LEU A 128 -11.51 14.95 5.19
CA LEU A 128 -11.71 14.94 6.65
C LEU A 128 -10.78 13.92 7.33
N PHE A 129 -10.70 12.70 6.79
CA PHE A 129 -9.81 11.67 7.32
C PHE A 129 -8.35 12.04 7.16
N MET A 130 -7.95 12.56 6.00
CA MET A 130 -6.57 12.93 5.73
C MET A 130 -6.08 14.10 6.59
N GLU A 131 -6.94 15.10 6.85
CA GLU A 131 -6.64 16.19 7.77
C GLU A 131 -6.36 15.67 9.18
N LYS A 132 -7.20 14.74 9.67
CA LYS A 132 -7.04 14.10 10.96
C LYS A 132 -5.71 13.35 11.07
N VAL A 133 -5.39 12.52 10.08
CA VAL A 133 -4.13 11.76 10.04
C VAL A 133 -2.91 12.69 9.97
N ILE A 134 -2.92 13.68 9.07
CA ILE A 134 -1.79 14.60 8.87
C ILE A 134 -1.53 15.42 10.14
N LYS A 135 -2.60 15.89 10.81
CA LYS A 135 -2.50 16.61 12.09
C LYS A 135 -1.83 15.74 13.15
N SER A 136 -2.34 14.53 13.37
CA SER A 136 -1.79 13.59 14.36
C SER A 136 -0.32 13.23 14.08
N PHE A 137 0.00 12.88 12.84
CA PHE A 137 1.35 12.43 12.50
C PHE A 137 2.35 13.58 12.50
N SER A 138 1.94 14.79 12.11
CA SER A 138 2.83 15.96 12.13
C SER A 138 3.12 16.46 13.54
N SER A 139 2.26 16.16 14.53
CA SER A 139 2.53 16.45 15.94
C SER A 139 3.43 15.41 16.62
N HIS A 140 3.75 14.30 15.97
CA HIS A 140 4.50 13.20 16.59
C HIS A 140 5.95 13.15 16.08
N GLU A 141 6.93 13.36 16.98
CA GLU A 141 8.36 13.45 16.64
C GLU A 141 8.91 12.19 15.94
N ASN A 142 8.45 11.00 16.36
CA ASN A 142 8.89 9.73 15.76
C ASN A 142 8.31 9.46 14.36
N ILE A 143 7.34 10.23 13.87
CA ILE A 143 6.67 9.94 12.60
C ILE A 143 7.12 10.94 11.53
N LYS A 144 7.79 10.43 10.49
CA LYS A 144 8.11 11.21 9.30
C LYS A 144 7.12 10.88 8.18
N VAL A 145 6.21 11.82 7.90
CA VAL A 145 5.37 11.76 6.71
C VAL A 145 6.22 11.99 5.46
N LEU A 146 6.07 11.13 4.46
CA LEU A 146 6.76 11.21 3.18
C LEU A 146 5.85 11.86 2.11
N GLY A 147 6.45 12.70 1.27
CA GLY A 147 5.74 13.55 0.31
C GLY A 147 5.25 14.85 0.94
N GLY A 148 4.81 15.81 0.11
CA GLY A 148 4.41 17.14 0.60
C GLY A 148 3.15 17.11 1.45
N LYS A 149 3.05 17.94 2.49
CA LYS A 149 1.94 17.91 3.46
C LYS A 149 0.72 18.77 3.07
N GLN A 150 0.88 19.69 2.12
CA GLN A 150 -0.09 20.76 1.82
C GLN A 150 -0.83 20.56 0.48
N PHE A 151 -0.81 19.35 -0.08
CA PHE A 151 -1.41 19.07 -1.39
C PHE A 151 -2.69 18.23 -1.25
N ASN A 152 -3.68 18.57 -2.08
CA ASN A 152 -4.82 17.69 -2.34
C ASN A 152 -4.31 16.30 -2.73
N ARG A 153 -4.82 15.27 -2.07
CA ARG A 153 -4.35 13.89 -2.21
C ARG A 153 -5.49 12.91 -2.14
N ALA A 154 -5.31 11.77 -2.79
CA ALA A 154 -6.04 10.57 -2.45
C ALA A 154 -5.80 10.23 -0.96
N PRO A 155 -6.67 9.46 -0.30
CA PRO A 155 -6.58 9.08 1.11
C PRO A 155 -5.46 8.06 1.37
N ILE A 156 -4.27 8.31 0.83
CA ILE A 156 -3.10 7.45 0.84
C ILE A 156 -1.95 8.26 1.42
N LEU A 157 -1.38 7.76 2.52
CA LEU A 157 -0.26 8.41 3.20
C LEU A 157 0.91 7.45 3.33
N SER A 158 2.10 7.93 2.97
CA SER A 158 3.36 7.21 3.17
C SER A 158 4.08 7.82 4.36
N PHE A 159 4.58 6.99 5.27
CA PHE A 159 5.28 7.45 6.46
C PHE A 159 6.32 6.43 6.95
N ASN A 160 7.31 6.92 7.67
CA ASN A 160 8.29 6.11 8.39
C ASN A 160 8.22 6.45 9.89
N ILE A 161 8.47 5.44 10.72
CA ILE A 161 8.59 5.59 12.17
C ILE A 161 10.06 5.48 12.55
N PHE A 162 10.54 6.35 13.42
CA PHE A 162 11.91 6.39 13.91
C PHE A 162 11.94 6.19 15.42
N LYS A 163 13.04 5.63 15.92
CA LYS A 163 13.37 5.72 17.34
C LYS A 163 14.26 6.95 17.52
N MET A 164 13.79 7.91 18.31
CA MET A 164 14.62 9.03 18.73
C MET A 164 15.68 8.49 19.71
N GLU A 165 16.95 8.70 19.38
CA GLU A 165 18.06 8.42 20.31
C GLU A 165 18.40 9.72 21.04
N PRO A 166 18.53 9.71 22.38
CA PRO A 166 18.63 10.94 23.15
C PRO A 166 19.82 11.87 22.81
N GLU A 167 20.95 11.39 22.26
CA GLU A 167 22.18 12.20 22.29
C GLU A 167 23.17 12.08 21.10
N SER A 168 22.85 11.46 19.95
CA SER A 168 23.83 11.44 18.85
C SER A 168 23.22 11.56 17.45
N SER A 169 23.33 12.75 16.88
CA SER A 169 23.94 13.04 15.57
C SER A 169 23.28 14.23 14.90
N THR A 170 24.13 15.04 14.31
CA THR A 170 23.93 16.31 13.61
C THR A 170 23.01 16.25 12.37
N SER A 171 22.16 15.24 12.25
CA SER A 171 21.18 15.06 11.16
C SER A 171 19.79 14.54 11.60
N GLY A 172 19.44 14.66 12.88
CA GLY A 172 18.05 14.91 13.30
C GLY A 172 17.04 13.75 13.39
N LEU A 173 17.31 12.52 12.93
CA LEU A 173 16.50 11.33 13.27
C LEU A 173 17.40 10.07 13.32
N GLY A 174 17.18 9.19 14.30
CA GLY A 174 17.91 7.91 14.45
C GLY A 174 17.62 6.90 13.33
N LYS A 175 17.90 5.60 13.56
CA LYS A 175 17.48 4.55 12.60
C LYS A 175 15.96 4.40 12.61
N GLN A 176 15.37 4.16 11.44
CA GLN A 176 13.93 3.92 11.35
C GLN A 176 13.56 2.52 11.84
N ILE A 177 12.31 2.33 12.25
CA ILE A 177 11.72 1.01 12.37
C ILE A 177 11.39 0.51 10.95
N HIS A 178 11.76 -0.73 10.62
CA HIS A 178 11.54 -1.28 9.30
C HIS A 178 10.06 -1.24 8.90
N GLY A 179 9.72 -0.67 7.74
CA GLY A 179 8.32 -0.43 7.35
C GLY A 179 7.44 -1.70 7.29
N ARG A 180 8.01 -2.87 6.99
CA ARG A 180 7.28 -4.15 7.07
C ARG A 180 7.07 -4.64 8.50
N PHE A 181 7.95 -4.28 9.42
CA PHE A 181 7.75 -4.58 10.84
C PHE A 181 6.62 -3.74 11.40
N VAL A 182 6.57 -2.44 11.08
CA VAL A 182 5.47 -1.55 11.48
C VAL A 182 4.11 -2.13 11.08
N VAL A 183 3.94 -2.54 9.82
CA VAL A 183 2.65 -3.11 9.37
C VAL A 183 2.36 -4.49 9.97
N LYS A 184 3.40 -5.31 10.21
CA LYS A 184 3.25 -6.60 10.88
C LYS A 184 2.78 -6.41 12.33
N LEU A 185 3.38 -5.47 13.04
CA LEU A 185 3.04 -5.16 14.41
C LEU A 185 1.63 -4.57 14.52
N LEU A 186 1.25 -3.68 13.59
CA LEU A 186 -0.13 -3.17 13.50
C LEU A 186 -1.16 -4.28 13.31
N SER A 187 -0.86 -5.23 12.41
CA SER A 187 -1.72 -6.39 12.18
C SER A 187 -1.81 -7.26 13.42
N ASP A 188 -0.69 -7.57 14.06
CA ASP A 188 -0.62 -8.50 15.19
C ASP A 188 -1.24 -7.92 16.48
N LEU A 189 -1.05 -6.64 16.77
CA LEU A 189 -1.53 -6.03 18.02
C LEU A 189 -2.95 -5.47 17.92
N PHE A 190 -3.31 -4.95 16.75
CA PHE A 190 -4.52 -4.13 16.59
C PHE A 190 -5.48 -4.65 15.52
N GLY A 191 -5.09 -5.69 14.75
CA GLY A 191 -5.87 -6.15 13.59
C GLY A 191 -5.89 -5.13 12.44
N VAL A 192 -4.98 -4.15 12.46
CA VAL A 192 -4.94 -3.05 11.49
C VAL A 192 -3.99 -3.40 10.34
N GLN A 193 -4.53 -3.46 9.12
CA GLN A 193 -3.78 -3.88 7.93
C GLN A 193 -3.31 -2.69 7.09
N LEU A 194 -1.99 -2.53 7.01
CA LEU A 194 -1.31 -1.56 6.13
C LEU A 194 -0.37 -2.29 5.17
N ARG A 195 0.24 -1.54 4.23
CA ARG A 195 1.24 -2.08 3.30
C ARG A 195 2.63 -1.51 3.59
N GLY A 196 3.62 -2.40 3.74
CA GLY A 196 5.03 -2.04 3.89
C GLY A 196 5.88 -2.35 2.65
N GLY A 197 6.82 -1.48 2.31
CA GLY A 197 7.80 -1.68 1.22
C GLY A 197 7.91 -0.49 0.27
N CYS A 198 8.48 -0.70 -0.93
CA CYS A 198 8.74 0.35 -1.93
C CYS A 198 7.56 0.64 -2.89
N ALA A 199 6.37 0.11 -2.61
CA ALA A 199 5.11 0.35 -3.33
C ALA A 199 5.15 0.31 -4.87
N CYS A 200 6.07 -0.47 -5.46
CA CYS A 200 6.34 -0.51 -6.91
C CYS A 200 6.73 0.85 -7.52
N ALA A 201 7.26 1.76 -6.70
CA ALA A 201 7.64 3.11 -7.09
C ALA A 201 9.13 3.35 -6.79
N GLY A 202 10.00 2.46 -7.29
CA GLY A 202 11.43 2.43 -6.97
C GLY A 202 12.14 3.78 -7.11
N PRO A 203 12.10 4.45 -8.27
CA PRO A 203 12.72 5.76 -8.46
C PRO A 203 12.16 6.84 -7.53
N TYR A 204 10.84 6.89 -7.35
CA TYR A 204 10.20 7.82 -6.41
C TYR A 204 10.61 7.54 -4.96
N GLY A 205 10.74 6.27 -4.59
CA GLY A 205 11.26 5.84 -3.29
C GLY A 205 12.69 6.29 -3.04
N HIS A 206 13.57 6.28 -4.05
CA HIS A 206 14.93 6.81 -3.92
C HIS A 206 14.91 8.31 -3.61
N ALA A 207 14.11 9.08 -4.34
CA ALA A 207 13.95 10.51 -4.10
C ALA A 207 13.36 10.81 -2.72
N LEU A 208 12.30 10.09 -2.31
CA LEU A 208 11.64 10.29 -1.02
C LEU A 208 12.53 9.93 0.18
N LEU A 209 13.36 8.91 0.04
CA LEU A 209 14.21 8.40 1.12
C LEU A 209 15.62 8.99 1.09
N GLY A 210 15.94 9.85 0.12
CA GLY A 210 17.26 10.47 0.00
C GLY A 210 18.37 9.48 -0.34
N ILE A 211 18.05 8.43 -1.12
CA ILE A 211 19.01 7.39 -1.49
C ILE A 211 19.91 7.92 -2.61
N THR A 212 21.21 8.03 -2.34
CA THR A 212 22.20 8.47 -3.32
C THR A 212 22.48 7.37 -4.36
N PRO A 213 23.05 7.71 -5.53
CA PRO A 213 23.45 6.72 -6.52
C PRO A 213 24.36 5.63 -5.95
N GLU A 214 25.31 5.99 -5.09
CA GLU A 214 26.25 5.07 -4.44
C GLU A 214 25.52 4.11 -3.52
N LEU A 215 24.66 4.64 -2.64
CA LEU A 215 23.85 3.82 -1.73
C LEU A 215 22.90 2.89 -2.50
N SER A 216 22.34 3.35 -3.62
CA SER A 216 21.49 2.53 -4.50
C SER A 216 22.26 1.32 -5.06
N LEU A 217 23.50 1.53 -5.52
CA LEU A 217 24.35 0.45 -6.02
C LEU A 217 24.77 -0.51 -4.90
N THR A 218 25.07 -0.01 -3.70
CA THR A 218 25.32 -0.83 -2.51
C THR A 218 24.13 -1.71 -2.17
N MET A 219 22.92 -1.14 -2.09
CA MET A 219 21.68 -1.89 -1.88
C MET A 219 21.46 -2.95 -2.96
N ARG A 220 21.71 -2.61 -4.23
CA ARG A 220 21.63 -3.56 -5.35
C ARG A 220 22.58 -4.74 -5.15
N ALA A 221 23.83 -4.50 -4.75
CA ALA A 221 24.82 -5.55 -4.52
C ALA A 221 24.36 -6.53 -3.42
N TYR A 222 23.81 -6.03 -2.32
CA TYR A 222 23.24 -6.90 -1.28
C TYR A 222 22.04 -7.71 -1.77
N ILE A 223 21.14 -7.10 -2.53
CA ILE A 223 19.97 -7.80 -3.10
C ILE A 223 20.42 -8.92 -4.05
N GLN A 224 21.48 -8.70 -4.85
CA GLN A 224 22.05 -9.74 -5.72
C GLN A 224 22.66 -10.91 -4.94
N LYS A 225 23.21 -10.66 -3.74
CA LYS A 225 23.66 -11.72 -2.81
C LYS A 225 22.52 -12.45 -2.09
N GLY A 226 21.27 -12.03 -2.32
CA GLY A 226 20.09 -12.65 -1.74
C GLY A 226 19.52 -11.91 -0.52
N TYR A 227 20.07 -10.75 -0.12
CA TYR A 227 19.56 -9.95 1.00
C TYR A 227 18.42 -9.02 0.58
N GLY A 228 17.31 -9.61 0.11
CA GLY A 228 16.14 -8.86 -0.32
C GLY A 228 15.45 -8.05 0.80
N GLY A 229 15.74 -8.35 2.07
CA GLY A 229 15.28 -7.59 3.23
C GLY A 229 15.87 -6.19 3.36
N LEU A 230 16.99 -5.91 2.68
CA LEU A 230 17.59 -4.57 2.64
C LEU A 230 16.94 -3.63 1.60
N LYS A 231 15.89 -4.09 0.89
CA LYS A 231 15.13 -3.22 0.00
C LYS A 231 14.56 -2.03 0.79
N PRO A 232 14.79 -0.79 0.34
CA PRO A 232 14.25 0.38 1.01
C PRO A 232 12.72 0.41 0.90
N GLY A 233 12.06 1.08 1.84
CA GLY A 233 10.61 1.18 1.82
C GLY A 233 10.05 2.05 2.94
N TRP A 234 8.73 2.08 2.99
CA TRP A 234 7.96 2.82 3.99
C TRP A 234 6.70 2.06 4.37
N SER A 235 5.99 2.55 5.38
CA SER A 235 4.64 2.12 5.70
C SER A 235 3.64 3.00 4.98
N ARG A 236 2.62 2.37 4.36
CA ARG A 236 1.59 3.06 3.60
C ARG A 236 0.22 2.81 4.22
N LEU A 237 -0.39 3.90 4.68
CA LEU A 237 -1.81 3.97 5.05
C LEU A 237 -2.64 4.25 3.80
N SER A 238 -3.79 3.58 3.67
CA SER A 238 -4.77 3.86 2.64
C SER A 238 -6.15 3.75 3.27
N LEU A 239 -6.87 4.86 3.37
CA LEU A 239 -8.20 4.91 3.97
C LEU A 239 -9.27 4.82 2.89
N SER A 240 -10.44 4.32 3.26
CA SER A 240 -11.62 4.25 2.40
C SER A 240 -12.66 5.24 2.88
N TYR A 241 -13.36 5.91 1.96
CA TYR A 241 -14.52 6.74 2.30
C TYR A 241 -15.65 5.97 2.99
N CYS A 242 -15.66 4.62 2.90
CA CYS A 242 -16.62 3.75 3.57
C CYS A 242 -16.30 3.50 5.06
N MET A 243 -15.10 3.85 5.53
CA MET A 243 -14.74 3.67 6.94
C MET A 243 -15.57 4.60 7.83
N LEU A 244 -15.87 4.12 9.03
CA LEU A 244 -16.45 4.92 10.10
C LEU A 244 -15.36 5.81 10.72
N GLU A 245 -15.76 6.95 11.30
CA GLU A 245 -14.78 7.87 11.90
C GLU A 245 -14.02 7.23 13.07
N GLU A 246 -14.72 6.42 13.87
CA GLU A 246 -14.18 5.67 15.00
C GLU A 246 -13.13 4.63 14.57
N GLU A 247 -13.30 4.02 13.39
CA GLU A 247 -12.31 3.11 12.81
C GLU A 247 -11.05 3.88 12.39
N VAL A 248 -11.23 5.05 11.79
CA VAL A 248 -10.10 5.93 11.42
C VAL A 248 -9.36 6.40 12.68
N ASP A 249 -10.09 6.77 13.74
CA ASP A 249 -9.51 7.16 15.04
C ASP A 249 -8.72 6.02 15.67
N TYR A 250 -9.25 4.80 15.64
CA TYR A 250 -8.55 3.61 16.11
C TYR A 250 -7.28 3.34 15.31
N VAL A 251 -7.33 3.40 13.97
CA VAL A 251 -6.16 3.20 13.11
C VAL A 251 -5.08 4.24 13.37
N VAL A 252 -5.45 5.52 13.49
CA VAL A 252 -4.52 6.61 13.81
C VAL A 252 -3.87 6.39 15.18
N SER A 253 -4.67 6.05 16.19
CA SER A 253 -4.20 5.78 17.55
C SER A 253 -3.28 4.57 17.62
N ALA A 254 -3.57 3.50 16.88
CA ALA A 254 -2.72 2.33 16.77
C ALA A 254 -1.36 2.67 16.14
N ILE A 255 -1.33 3.47 15.07
CA ILE A 255 -0.08 3.92 14.45
C ILE A 255 0.74 4.80 15.41
N VAL A 256 0.09 5.70 16.16
CA VAL A 256 0.75 6.51 17.19
C VAL A 256 1.31 5.63 18.31
N SER A 257 0.58 4.60 18.75
CA SER A 257 1.06 3.64 19.74
C SER A 257 2.31 2.89 19.25
N VAL A 258 2.31 2.42 17.99
CA VAL A 258 3.50 1.83 17.36
C VAL A 258 4.64 2.84 17.20
N ALA A 259 4.34 4.12 16.94
CA ALA A 259 5.36 5.15 16.87
C ALA A 259 6.03 5.42 18.23
N LYS A 260 5.27 5.31 19.32
CA LYS A 260 5.78 5.50 20.68
C LYS A 260 6.54 4.29 21.19
N TYR A 261 6.02 3.09 20.98
CA TYR A 261 6.49 1.88 21.66
C TYR A 261 6.94 0.75 20.75
N GLY A 262 6.72 0.84 19.44
CA GLY A 262 6.92 -0.27 18.50
C GLY A 262 8.33 -0.84 18.51
N HIS A 263 9.35 -0.02 18.76
CA HIS A 263 10.74 -0.47 18.86
C HIS A 263 10.95 -1.52 19.95
N ARG A 264 10.19 -1.48 21.06
CA ARG A 264 10.31 -2.43 22.18
C ARG A 264 9.90 -3.85 21.80
N PHE A 265 9.00 -3.98 20.83
CA PHE A 265 8.50 -5.26 20.33
C PHE A 265 9.49 -5.96 19.39
N LEU A 266 10.54 -5.27 18.92
CA LEU A 266 11.52 -5.87 18.00
C LEU A 266 12.08 -7.18 18.54
N GLY A 267 12.37 -7.27 19.84
CA GLY A 267 12.92 -8.48 20.46
C GLY A 267 12.07 -9.74 20.29
N LEU A 268 10.75 -9.60 20.10
CA LEU A 268 9.78 -10.69 20.02
C LEU A 268 9.64 -11.32 18.62
N TYR A 269 10.25 -10.74 17.60
CA TYR A 269 10.07 -11.17 16.21
C TYR A 269 11.38 -11.68 15.61
N ASP A 270 11.32 -12.56 14.62
CA ASP A 270 12.43 -12.92 13.73
C ASP A 270 12.36 -12.08 12.44
N PHE A 271 13.53 -11.80 11.87
CA PHE A 271 13.67 -11.07 10.60
C PHE A 271 14.38 -11.97 9.61
N ASP A 272 13.71 -12.24 8.50
CA ASP A 272 14.32 -12.95 7.39
C ASP A 272 15.03 -11.95 6.47
N TRP A 273 16.36 -11.95 6.50
CA TRP A 273 17.21 -11.10 5.67
C TRP A 273 17.01 -11.33 4.16
N LYS A 274 16.51 -12.50 3.74
CA LYS A 274 16.28 -12.81 2.33
C LYS A 274 15.00 -12.18 1.81
N SER A 275 13.87 -12.38 2.50
CA SER A 275 12.57 -11.85 2.07
C SER A 275 12.25 -10.44 2.61
N GLY A 276 12.84 -10.08 3.75
CA GLY A 276 12.48 -8.90 4.55
C GLY A 276 11.22 -9.10 5.39
N THR A 277 10.80 -10.35 5.62
CA THR A 277 9.61 -10.70 6.40
C THR A 277 9.91 -10.67 7.89
N TRP A 278 8.92 -10.23 8.67
CA TRP A 278 8.94 -10.25 10.13
C TRP A 278 7.92 -11.25 10.65
N THR A 279 8.35 -12.16 11.52
CA THR A 279 7.50 -13.23 12.06
C THR A 279 7.62 -13.27 13.56
N TYR A 280 6.52 -13.36 14.29
CA TYR A 280 6.59 -13.53 15.74
C TYR A 280 7.28 -14.84 16.11
N SER A 281 8.12 -14.80 17.13
CA SER A 281 8.91 -15.95 17.57
C SER A 281 8.62 -16.25 19.03
N LYS A 282 7.84 -17.30 19.31
CA LYS A 282 7.55 -17.71 20.70
C LYS A 282 8.84 -18.01 21.47
N LYS A 283 9.82 -18.64 20.80
CA LYS A 283 11.14 -18.89 21.39
C LYS A 283 11.80 -17.60 21.89
N ARG A 284 11.88 -16.57 21.04
CA ARG A 284 12.48 -15.29 21.42
C ARG A 284 11.68 -14.57 22.49
N ALA A 285 10.35 -14.65 22.43
CA ALA A 285 9.49 -14.11 23.46
C ALA A 285 9.79 -14.77 24.82
N ASN A 286 9.89 -16.10 24.85
CA ASN A 286 10.25 -16.84 26.06
C ASN A 286 11.63 -16.43 26.60
N GLU A 287 12.62 -16.25 25.71
CA GLU A 287 13.97 -15.79 26.08
C GLU A 287 13.98 -14.35 26.61
N LEU A 288 13.13 -13.47 26.08
CA LEU A 288 13.10 -12.04 26.44
C LEU A 288 12.31 -11.76 27.71
N VAL A 289 11.16 -12.42 27.90
CA VAL A 289 10.18 -12.08 28.94
C VAL A 289 9.65 -13.26 29.75
N GLY A 290 10.15 -14.48 29.50
CA GLY A 290 9.65 -15.70 30.14
C GLY A 290 8.40 -16.29 29.47
N ASP A 291 8.12 -17.57 29.76
CA ASP A 291 7.08 -18.35 29.07
C ASP A 291 5.65 -17.86 29.34
N ASP A 292 5.37 -17.40 30.57
CA ASP A 292 4.05 -16.90 30.95
C ASP A 292 3.66 -15.65 30.15
N LEU A 293 4.55 -14.65 30.11
CA LEU A 293 4.30 -13.40 29.41
C LEU A 293 4.30 -13.59 27.88
N ALA A 294 5.19 -14.44 27.37
CA ALA A 294 5.21 -14.81 25.96
C ALA A 294 3.95 -15.56 25.50
N SER A 295 3.40 -16.43 26.35
CA SER A 295 2.15 -17.14 26.09
C SER A 295 0.95 -16.19 26.14
N ASN A 296 0.92 -15.25 27.09
CA ASN A 296 -0.10 -14.20 27.14
C ASN A 296 -0.05 -13.28 25.91
N PHE A 297 1.14 -12.88 25.47
CA PHE A 297 1.28 -12.11 24.24
C PHE A 297 0.82 -12.92 23.01
N SER A 298 1.17 -14.21 22.95
CA SER A 298 0.75 -15.07 21.84
C SER A 298 -0.77 -15.25 21.75
N SER A 299 -1.49 -15.25 22.86
CA SER A 299 -2.96 -15.34 22.88
C SER A 299 -3.63 -14.00 22.62
N PHE A 300 -2.99 -12.88 22.99
CA PHE A 300 -3.48 -11.54 22.69
C PHE A 300 -3.39 -11.18 21.21
N ARG A 301 -2.31 -11.59 20.53
CA ARG A 301 -2.08 -11.23 19.13
C ARG A 301 -3.22 -11.71 18.24
N HIS A 302 -3.59 -10.88 17.28
CA HIS A 302 -4.37 -11.29 16.13
C HIS A 302 -3.53 -12.25 15.27
N VAL A 303 -3.84 -13.54 15.38
CA VAL A 303 -3.35 -14.52 14.41
C VAL A 303 -4.31 -14.47 13.24
N ASN A 304 -3.80 -14.17 12.03
CA ASN A 304 -4.53 -14.43 10.79
C ASN A 304 -4.61 -15.95 10.61
N ASP A 305 -5.45 -16.60 11.41
CA ASP A 305 -5.88 -17.96 11.17
C ASP A 305 -7.12 -17.89 10.28
N PRO A 306 -7.05 -18.35 9.02
CA PRO A 306 -8.21 -18.35 8.13
C PRO A 306 -9.38 -19.22 8.65
N THR A 307 -9.17 -20.01 9.71
CA THR A 307 -10.23 -20.76 10.40
C THR A 307 -10.88 -19.99 11.57
N LEU A 308 -10.24 -18.93 12.07
CA LEU A 308 -10.80 -18.04 13.09
C LEU A 308 -11.59 -16.91 12.39
N VAL A 309 -12.90 -17.10 12.29
CA VAL A 309 -13.82 -16.15 11.65
C VAL A 309 -13.87 -14.79 12.38
N HIS A 310 -13.45 -14.76 13.65
CA HIS A 310 -13.34 -13.54 14.45
C HIS A 310 -12.08 -13.56 15.32
N PRO A 311 -11.39 -12.41 15.50
CA PRO A 311 -10.32 -12.31 16.49
C PRO A 311 -10.86 -12.63 17.89
N PRO A 312 -10.00 -13.05 18.85
CA PRO A 312 -10.46 -13.37 20.20
C PRO A 312 -11.20 -12.17 20.79
N GLU A 313 -12.52 -12.29 20.91
CA GLU A 313 -13.34 -11.21 21.40
C GLU A 313 -13.03 -10.97 22.88
N CYS A 314 -12.87 -9.70 23.25
CA CYS A 314 -12.94 -9.29 24.64
C CYS A 314 -14.33 -9.65 25.18
N ALA A 315 -14.43 -10.70 25.99
CA ALA A 315 -15.69 -11.23 26.52
C ALA A 315 -16.51 -10.19 27.32
N THR A 316 -15.87 -9.13 27.79
CA THR A 316 -16.48 -8.05 28.58
C THR A 316 -16.87 -6.83 27.74
N CYS A 317 -16.42 -6.74 26.49
CA CYS A 317 -16.61 -5.57 25.64
C CYS A 317 -17.96 -5.65 24.90
N ARG A 318 -18.78 -4.62 25.03
CA ARG A 318 -20.18 -4.57 24.60
C ARG A 318 -20.36 -4.00 23.19
N ASN A 319 -19.38 -3.22 22.71
CA ASN A 319 -19.42 -2.57 21.41
C ASN A 319 -18.02 -2.47 20.79
N GLN A 320 -17.95 -2.00 19.53
CA GLN A 320 -16.71 -1.89 18.78
C GLN A 320 -15.73 -0.87 19.38
N ALA A 321 -16.22 0.26 19.90
CA ALA A 321 -15.38 1.28 20.52
C ALA A 321 -14.67 0.76 21.78
N GLU A 322 -15.39 0.01 22.64
CA GLU A 322 -14.80 -0.67 23.81
C GLU A 322 -13.73 -1.67 23.40
N ARG A 323 -13.96 -2.43 22.31
CA ARG A 323 -12.96 -3.36 21.76
C ARG A 323 -11.71 -2.61 21.30
N PHE A 324 -11.87 -1.54 20.54
CA PHE A 324 -10.75 -0.68 20.09
C PHE A 324 -9.94 -0.12 21.25
N HIS A 325 -10.61 0.41 22.27
CA HIS A 325 -9.96 0.93 23.46
C HIS A 325 -9.17 -0.16 24.20
N HIS A 326 -9.78 -1.32 24.42
CA HIS A 326 -9.14 -2.47 25.06
C HIS A 326 -7.87 -2.94 24.34
N HIS A 327 -7.88 -2.98 22.99
CA HIS A 327 -6.70 -3.33 22.21
C HIS A 327 -5.57 -2.29 22.37
N LEU A 328 -5.90 -0.99 22.39
CA LEU A 328 -4.94 0.09 22.61
C LEU A 328 -4.30 0.00 24.01
N GLU A 329 -5.12 -0.13 25.06
CA GLU A 329 -4.66 -0.22 26.44
C GLU A 329 -3.78 -1.46 26.66
N ARG A 330 -4.20 -2.63 26.15
CA ARG A 330 -3.41 -3.86 26.30
C ARG A 330 -2.08 -3.78 25.57
N ALA A 331 -2.05 -3.26 24.35
CA ALA A 331 -0.80 -3.10 23.60
C ALA A 331 0.17 -2.15 24.34
N GLU A 332 -0.35 -1.06 24.89
CA GLU A 332 0.44 -0.14 25.72
C GLU A 332 0.94 -0.82 27.01
N ALA A 333 0.08 -1.55 27.74
CA ALA A 333 0.46 -2.29 28.93
C ALA A 333 1.58 -3.31 28.65
N PHE A 334 1.46 -4.09 27.57
CA PHE A 334 2.52 -5.01 27.14
C PHE A 334 3.83 -4.29 26.84
N SER A 335 3.76 -3.09 26.25
CA SER A 335 4.96 -2.34 25.91
C SER A 335 5.80 -1.93 27.12
N TYR A 336 5.16 -1.69 28.28
CA TYR A 336 5.86 -1.39 29.54
C TYR A 336 6.52 -2.61 30.18
N LEU A 337 6.04 -3.81 29.85
CA LEU A 337 6.65 -5.07 30.28
C LEU A 337 7.86 -5.47 29.43
N LEU A 338 8.09 -4.78 28.30
CA LEU A 338 9.21 -5.02 27.40
C LEU A 338 10.37 -4.06 27.68
N PRO A 339 11.63 -4.52 27.49
CA PRO A 339 12.80 -3.65 27.61
C PRO A 339 12.70 -2.41 26.72
N SER A 340 13.14 -1.27 27.24
CA SER A 340 13.16 -0.01 26.47
C SER A 340 14.11 -0.06 25.28
N CYS A 341 15.23 -0.75 25.43
CA CYS A 341 16.17 -1.04 24.37
C CYS A 341 16.31 -2.57 24.25
N PRO A 342 15.52 -3.23 23.39
CA PRO A 342 15.70 -4.66 23.17
C PRO A 342 17.10 -4.93 22.56
N PRO A 343 17.67 -6.12 22.81
CA PRO A 343 19.00 -6.46 22.32
C PRO A 343 19.05 -6.38 20.79
N LEU A 344 20.09 -5.71 20.29
CA LEU A 344 20.39 -5.61 18.85
C LEU A 344 20.67 -7.01 18.28
N ARG A 345 20.23 -7.23 17.05
CA ARG A 345 20.44 -8.51 16.37
C ARG A 345 21.79 -8.62 15.71
N SER A 346 22.21 -9.86 15.51
CA SER A 346 23.31 -10.20 14.62
C SER A 346 22.95 -9.82 13.18
N ILE A 347 23.78 -8.97 12.61
CA ILE A 347 23.78 -8.66 11.18
C ILE A 347 24.66 -9.71 10.48
N PRO A 348 24.27 -10.25 9.31
CA PRO A 348 25.11 -11.16 8.54
C PRO A 348 26.51 -10.57 8.32
N SER A 349 27.56 -11.40 8.41
CA SER A 349 28.96 -10.95 8.39
C SER A 349 29.38 -10.26 7.10
N ASP A 350 28.63 -10.47 6.02
CA ASP A 350 28.82 -9.91 4.69
C ASP A 350 27.95 -8.67 4.41
N VAL A 351 27.23 -8.17 5.42
CA VAL A 351 26.46 -6.92 5.41
C VAL A 351 27.09 -5.91 6.35
N ASP A 352 27.49 -4.74 5.83
CA ASP A 352 28.01 -3.65 6.66
C ASP A 352 26.89 -3.08 7.55
N PRO A 353 27.04 -3.03 8.89
CA PRO A 353 26.05 -2.46 9.80
C PRO A 353 25.66 -1.00 9.52
N ARG A 354 26.53 -0.24 8.84
CA ARG A 354 26.28 1.15 8.43
C ARG A 354 25.27 1.25 7.28
N ASP A 355 25.17 0.22 6.44
CA ASP A 355 24.23 0.16 5.32
C ASP A 355 22.83 -0.31 5.75
N VAL A 356 22.68 -0.82 6.97
CA VAL A 356 21.39 -1.21 7.55
C VAL A 356 20.66 0.04 8.03
N TYR A 357 19.76 0.55 7.20
CA TYR A 357 19.03 1.81 7.41
C TYR A 357 17.93 1.75 8.50
N PHE A 358 17.69 0.58 9.10
CA PHE A 358 16.63 0.34 10.08
C PHE A 358 17.15 -0.35 11.35
N LEU A 359 16.35 -0.31 12.42
CA LEU A 359 16.61 -1.00 13.68
C LEU A 359 16.38 -2.50 13.54
N ILE A 360 17.36 -3.30 13.96
CA ILE A 360 17.28 -4.75 13.91
C ILE A 360 17.82 -5.41 15.16
#